data_AF-A0A532DQE2-F1
#
_entry.id   AF-A0A532DQE2-F1
#
_cell.length_a   1.000
_cell.length_b   1.000
_cell.length_c   1.000
_cell.angle_alpha   90.00
_cell.angle_beta   90.00
_cell.angle_gamma   90.00
#
_symmetry.space_group_name_H-M   'P 1'
#
loop_
_entity.id
_entity.type
_entity.pdbx_description
1 polymer ?
#
loop_
_entity_poly.entity_id
_entity_poly.type
_entity_poly.pdbx_seq_one_letter_code
_entity_poly.pdbx_strand_id
1 'polypeptide(L)'
;MSGIVGICYRGKRQVEVRDVENMATALAHRGPHGAGVWANGSVGLGHRRLGTTRESCKETLPLVDPKGDLVITADVRLDNRSELMALLGIDDFTLSDAALLLLAYKQWGQRCPSMLLGDFAFAIWDSRQQRLFCARDYFGVKPFFYYRSERAFVFASEIKALLRVEEVPRRLNETRVGDYLIGALDDKAMTFYRDIFRLPAGHWLVVAENHHEVQSYWSPDPERELRLGSDEEYAEAFREVFQEAVSCRMRDVSPVGSTLSGGLDSSSISCMARHLLQSEGRGELHTFSVLFDEVPESDERQYVNSVLQQDGFKAHVVRGDTIGPLPELDRFL
;
A
#
# COMPACT_ATOMS: atom_id res chain seq x y z
N MET A 1 -3.04 0.00 7.33
CA MET A 1 -2.29 -0.77 6.30
C MET A 1 -1.29 -1.67 7.00
N SER A 2 -1.00 -2.86 6.50
CA SER A 2 0.06 -3.71 7.05
C SER A 2 1.45 -3.05 6.92
N GLY A 3 2.48 -3.66 7.50
CA GLY A 3 3.87 -3.21 7.37
C GLY A 3 4.78 -4.36 6.97
N ILE A 4 5.68 -4.12 6.03
CA ILE A 4 6.72 -5.08 5.64
C ILE A 4 8.11 -4.53 5.96
N VAL A 5 9.04 -5.43 6.25
CA VAL A 5 10.46 -5.13 6.46
C VAL A 5 11.31 -6.27 5.89
N GLY A 6 12.56 -5.98 5.55
CA GLY A 6 13.53 -7.03 5.30
C GLY A 6 14.96 -6.54 5.16
N ILE A 7 15.88 -7.49 5.36
CA ILE A 7 17.32 -7.31 5.32
C ILE A 7 17.89 -8.39 4.40
N CYS A 8 18.78 -8.01 3.50
CA CYS A 8 19.56 -8.91 2.67
C CYS A 8 21.03 -8.45 2.74
N TYR A 9 21.85 -9.13 3.53
CA TYR A 9 23.29 -8.89 3.55
C TYR A 9 23.96 -9.50 2.32
N ARG A 10 25.02 -8.84 1.84
CA ARG A 10 25.92 -9.36 0.80
C ARG A 10 27.08 -10.11 1.48
N GLY A 11 27.60 -11.15 0.83
CA GLY A 11 28.65 -11.99 1.39
C GLY A 11 28.20 -12.94 2.52
N LYS A 12 29.08 -13.20 3.51
CA LYS A 12 28.91 -14.27 4.51
C LYS A 12 28.17 -13.86 5.80
N ARG A 13 27.73 -12.61 5.91
CA ARG A 13 27.04 -12.14 7.12
C ARG A 13 25.64 -12.74 7.18
N GLN A 14 25.27 -13.24 8.36
CA GLN A 14 23.94 -13.76 8.61
C GLN A 14 23.03 -12.69 9.21
N VAL A 15 21.74 -12.79 8.89
CA VAL A 15 20.69 -11.98 9.50
C VAL A 15 20.22 -12.67 10.77
N GLU A 16 20.27 -11.97 11.90
CA GLU A 16 19.64 -12.45 13.11
C GLU A 16 18.14 -12.12 13.10
N VAL A 17 17.31 -13.04 13.59
CA VAL A 17 15.86 -12.83 13.70
C VAL A 17 15.54 -11.54 14.45
N ARG A 18 16.33 -11.23 15.50
CA ARG A 18 16.18 -10.03 16.33
C ARG A 18 16.33 -8.73 15.53
N ASP A 19 17.19 -8.69 14.51
CA ASP A 19 17.36 -7.50 13.67
C ASP A 19 16.06 -7.18 12.92
N VAL A 20 15.44 -8.23 12.37
CA VAL A 20 14.16 -8.13 11.66
C VAL A 20 13.02 -7.76 12.60
N GLU A 21 12.99 -8.34 13.81
CA GLU A 21 12.01 -8.01 14.86
C GLU A 21 12.11 -6.54 15.29
N ASN A 22 13.31 -6.00 15.43
CA ASN A 22 13.54 -4.60 15.77
C ASN A 22 12.95 -3.67 14.69
N MET A 23 13.15 -4.00 13.41
CA MET A 23 12.54 -3.27 12.29
C MET A 23 11.01 -3.39 12.32
N ALA A 24 10.47 -4.60 12.47
CA ALA A 24 9.02 -4.85 12.47
C ALA A 24 8.32 -4.15 13.65
N THR A 25 8.96 -4.09 14.81
CA THR A 25 8.45 -3.40 16.00
C THR A 25 8.27 -1.89 15.76
N ALA A 26 9.17 -1.27 15.00
CA ALA A 26 9.02 0.14 14.62
C ALA A 26 7.77 0.43 13.75
N LEU A 27 7.16 -0.62 13.19
CA LEU A 27 5.92 -0.58 12.40
C LEU A 27 4.70 -1.12 13.15
N ALA A 28 4.76 -1.30 14.47
CA ALA A 28 3.65 -1.89 15.25
C ALA A 28 2.32 -1.16 15.07
N HIS A 29 2.35 0.18 14.88
CA HIS A 29 1.16 1.02 14.63
C HIS A 29 0.45 0.70 13.31
N ARG A 30 1.15 0.13 12.33
CA ARG A 30 0.57 -0.24 11.03
C ARG A 30 -0.31 -1.50 11.14
N GLY A 31 0.23 -2.52 11.82
CA GLY A 31 -0.37 -3.84 11.92
C GLY A 31 -0.52 -4.30 13.37
N PRO A 32 -1.63 -3.97 14.05
CA PRO A 32 -1.90 -4.38 15.42
C PRO A 32 -2.38 -5.83 15.54
N HIS A 33 -2.84 -6.46 14.45
CA HIS A 33 -3.49 -7.78 14.47
C HIS A 33 -2.53 -8.97 14.42
N GLY A 34 -1.23 -8.75 14.25
CA GLY A 34 -0.25 -9.83 14.22
C GLY A 34 1.13 -9.36 13.78
N ALA A 35 2.13 -10.19 14.05
CA ALA A 35 3.50 -10.00 13.61
C ALA A 35 4.12 -11.35 13.24
N GLY A 36 5.07 -11.33 12.31
CA GLY A 36 5.84 -12.50 11.95
C GLY A 36 7.19 -12.08 11.39
N VAL A 37 8.18 -12.94 11.60
CA VAL A 37 9.55 -12.77 11.14
C VAL A 37 10.08 -14.10 10.64
N TRP A 38 10.95 -14.04 9.64
CA TRP A 38 11.66 -15.18 9.09
C TRP A 38 13.07 -14.74 8.78
N ALA A 39 14.06 -15.58 9.08
CA ALA A 39 15.45 -15.36 8.70
C ALA A 39 16.11 -16.68 8.30
N ASN A 40 16.89 -16.65 7.23
CA ASN A 40 17.71 -17.77 6.79
C ASN A 40 18.97 -17.24 6.09
N GLY A 41 20.13 -17.61 6.62
CA GLY A 41 21.42 -17.16 6.08
C GLY A 41 21.51 -15.64 6.08
N SER A 42 21.76 -15.04 4.91
CA SER A 42 21.93 -13.59 4.74
C SER A 42 20.63 -12.83 4.51
N VAL A 43 19.47 -13.47 4.59
CA VAL A 43 18.17 -12.86 4.29
C VAL A 43 17.22 -12.98 5.48
N GLY A 44 16.53 -11.89 5.79
CA GLY A 44 15.42 -11.88 6.73
C GLY A 44 14.27 -11.00 6.26
N LEU A 45 13.04 -11.45 6.52
CA LEU A 45 11.79 -10.81 6.13
C LEU A 45 10.89 -10.69 7.36
N GLY A 46 10.13 -9.61 7.46
CA GLY A 46 9.19 -9.39 8.55
C GLY A 46 7.89 -8.75 8.09
N HIS A 47 6.86 -8.91 8.91
CA HIS A 47 5.52 -8.42 8.64
C HIS A 47 4.80 -7.97 9.92
N ARG A 48 4.00 -6.91 9.79
CA ARG A 48 3.02 -6.42 10.75
C ARG A 48 1.65 -6.43 10.09
N ARG A 49 0.75 -7.26 10.59
CA ARG A 49 -0.54 -7.54 9.95
C ARG A 49 -1.63 -6.59 10.42
N LEU A 50 -2.31 -5.97 9.46
CA LEU A 50 -3.65 -5.43 9.64
C LEU A 50 -4.62 -6.25 8.79
N GLY A 51 -5.36 -7.16 9.42
CA GLY A 51 -6.45 -7.89 8.76
C GLY A 51 -7.68 -6.99 8.55
N THR A 52 -8.09 -6.78 7.30
CA THR A 52 -9.28 -6.00 6.90
C THR A 52 -10.25 -6.83 6.06
N THR A 53 -9.75 -7.82 5.32
CA THR A 53 -10.53 -8.80 4.56
C THR A 53 -10.55 -10.16 5.26
N ARG A 54 -11.48 -11.05 4.90
CA ARG A 54 -11.58 -12.40 5.49
C ARG A 54 -10.28 -13.18 5.34
N GLU A 55 -9.63 -13.01 4.20
CA GLU A 55 -8.43 -13.74 3.80
C GLU A 55 -7.18 -13.15 4.48
N SER A 56 -7.11 -11.83 4.66
CA SER A 56 -6.01 -11.18 5.40
C SER A 56 -6.09 -11.42 6.92
N CYS A 57 -7.28 -11.65 7.49
CA CYS A 57 -7.44 -11.94 8.93
C CYS A 57 -6.78 -13.25 9.37
N LYS A 58 -6.56 -14.20 8.47
CA LYS A 58 -5.91 -15.49 8.74
C LYS A 58 -4.50 -15.59 8.15
N GLU A 59 -4.03 -14.52 7.52
CA GLU A 59 -2.73 -14.51 6.88
C GLU A 59 -1.60 -14.54 7.90
N THR A 60 -0.60 -15.38 7.62
CA THR A 60 0.65 -15.50 8.37
C THR A 60 1.79 -15.20 7.41
N LEU A 61 2.49 -14.11 7.66
CA LEU A 61 3.63 -13.66 6.87
C LEU A 61 4.85 -13.43 7.79
N PRO A 62 6.09 -13.69 7.32
CA PRO A 62 6.42 -14.17 5.98
C PRO A 62 5.93 -15.59 5.67
N LEU A 63 5.43 -15.81 4.45
CA LEU A 63 4.90 -17.09 3.99
C LEU A 63 6.00 -17.82 3.21
N VAL A 64 6.33 -19.03 3.66
CA VAL A 64 7.24 -19.94 2.98
C VAL A 64 6.42 -20.87 2.10
N ASP A 65 6.83 -21.05 0.85
CA ASP A 65 6.16 -21.96 -0.06
C ASP A 65 6.38 -23.44 0.33
N PRO A 66 5.55 -24.39 -0.14
CA PRO A 66 5.67 -25.79 0.27
C PRO A 66 7.03 -26.45 -0.03
N LYS A 67 7.77 -25.95 -1.02
CA LYS A 67 9.11 -26.45 -1.35
C LYS A 67 10.22 -25.82 -0.49
N GLY A 68 9.93 -24.69 0.18
CA GLY A 68 10.91 -23.94 0.97
C GLY A 68 11.84 -23.04 0.14
N ASP A 69 11.57 -22.91 -1.16
CA ASP A 69 12.42 -22.18 -2.09
C ASP A 69 12.02 -20.72 -2.26
N LEU A 70 10.75 -20.40 -1.99
CA LEU A 70 10.23 -19.04 -2.05
C LEU A 70 9.70 -18.59 -0.70
N VAL A 71 10.03 -17.35 -0.31
CA VAL A 71 9.49 -16.71 0.89
C VAL A 71 8.98 -15.33 0.57
N ILE A 72 7.74 -15.02 0.93
CA ILE A 72 7.11 -13.72 0.67
C ILE A 72 6.78 -12.97 1.96
N THR A 73 6.99 -11.66 1.95
CA THR A 73 6.32 -10.70 2.84
C THR A 73 5.60 -9.65 2.00
N ALA A 74 4.40 -9.25 2.40
CA ALA A 74 3.55 -8.35 1.60
C ALA A 74 2.63 -7.49 2.48
N ASP A 75 2.36 -6.25 2.06
CA ASP A 75 1.18 -5.47 2.41
C ASP A 75 0.33 -5.42 1.15
N VAL A 76 -0.66 -6.31 1.03
CA VAL A 76 -1.39 -6.58 -0.20
C VAL A 76 -2.90 -6.65 0.03
N ARG A 77 -3.65 -6.07 -0.90
CA ARG A 77 -5.08 -6.29 -1.12
C ARG A 77 -5.29 -6.47 -2.62
N LEU A 78 -5.78 -7.63 -3.03
CA LEU A 78 -6.09 -7.90 -4.44
C LEU A 78 -7.57 -7.64 -4.71
N ASP A 79 -7.86 -6.81 -5.69
CA ASP A 79 -9.23 -6.48 -6.11
C ASP A 79 -9.69 -7.43 -7.24
N ASN A 80 -8.79 -7.93 -8.09
CA ASN A 80 -9.09 -8.88 -9.18
C ASN A 80 -8.89 -10.37 -8.81
N ARG A 81 -9.33 -10.78 -7.61
CA ARG A 81 -9.06 -12.14 -7.12
C ARG A 81 -9.65 -13.21 -8.01
N SER A 82 -10.91 -13.07 -8.41
CA SER A 82 -11.63 -14.05 -9.22
C SER A 82 -10.95 -14.27 -10.57
N GLU A 83 -10.54 -13.18 -11.21
CA GLU A 83 -9.82 -13.18 -12.49
C GLU A 83 -8.44 -13.83 -12.34
N LEU A 84 -7.70 -13.45 -11.30
CA LEU A 84 -6.36 -13.99 -11.03
C LEU A 84 -6.42 -15.49 -10.72
N MET A 85 -7.41 -15.92 -9.95
CA MET A 85 -7.66 -17.34 -9.63
C MET A 85 -7.99 -18.15 -10.89
N ALA A 86 -8.85 -17.63 -11.77
CA ALA A 86 -9.16 -18.26 -13.05
C ALA A 86 -7.90 -18.41 -13.94
N LEU A 87 -7.06 -17.36 -14.01
CA LEU A 87 -5.80 -17.39 -14.77
C LEU A 87 -4.78 -18.39 -14.20
N LEU A 88 -4.83 -18.65 -12.90
CA LEU A 88 -3.98 -19.63 -12.22
C LEU A 88 -4.57 -21.05 -12.19
N GLY A 89 -5.84 -21.22 -12.59
CA GLY A 89 -6.56 -22.49 -12.49
C GLY A 89 -6.79 -22.92 -11.03
N ILE A 90 -7.11 -21.97 -10.15
CA ILE A 90 -7.32 -22.19 -8.71
C ILE A 90 -8.76 -21.90 -8.34
N ASP A 91 -9.43 -22.85 -7.66
CA ASP A 91 -10.80 -22.68 -7.16
C ASP A 91 -10.88 -22.53 -5.62
N ASP A 92 -9.74 -22.33 -4.94
CA ASP A 92 -9.67 -22.16 -3.48
C ASP A 92 -9.76 -20.68 -3.06
N PHE A 93 -10.99 -20.21 -2.82
CA PHE A 93 -11.25 -18.84 -2.38
C PHE A 93 -10.76 -18.53 -0.95
N THR A 94 -10.26 -19.52 -0.22
CA THR A 94 -9.74 -19.32 1.14
C THR A 94 -8.30 -18.82 1.17
N LEU A 95 -7.61 -18.84 0.02
CA LEU A 95 -6.22 -18.36 -0.08
C LEU A 95 -6.09 -16.88 0.30
N SER A 96 -5.04 -16.55 1.03
CA SER A 96 -4.68 -15.15 1.30
C SER A 96 -4.22 -14.44 0.03
N ASP A 97 -4.31 -13.10 0.04
CA ASP A 97 -3.83 -12.29 -1.09
C ASP A 97 -2.32 -12.51 -1.33
N ALA A 98 -1.51 -12.67 -0.27
CA ALA A 98 -0.09 -12.98 -0.45
C ALA A 98 0.16 -14.41 -0.98
N ALA A 99 -0.66 -15.39 -0.60
CA ALA A 99 -0.56 -16.74 -1.15
C ALA A 99 -0.88 -16.76 -2.66
N LEU A 100 -1.96 -16.07 -3.05
CA LEU A 100 -2.35 -15.95 -4.46
C LEU A 100 -1.29 -15.19 -5.28
N LEU A 101 -0.71 -14.12 -4.71
CA LEU A 101 0.41 -13.39 -5.29
C LEU A 101 1.66 -14.27 -5.45
N LEU A 102 1.99 -15.09 -4.44
CA LEU A 102 3.14 -16.00 -4.53
C LEU A 102 2.95 -17.05 -5.64
N LEU A 103 1.73 -17.53 -5.85
CA LEU A 103 1.38 -18.41 -6.98
C LEU A 103 1.48 -17.68 -8.32
N ALA A 104 1.03 -16.42 -8.39
CA ALA A 104 1.24 -15.57 -9.56
C ALA A 104 2.73 -15.37 -9.90
N TYR A 105 3.57 -15.14 -8.90
CA TYR A 105 5.02 -15.06 -9.09
C TYR A 105 5.61 -16.39 -9.55
N LYS A 106 5.14 -17.53 -9.03
CA LYS A 106 5.59 -18.86 -9.52
C LYS A 106 5.27 -19.07 -10.99
N GLN A 107 4.10 -18.61 -11.46
CA GLN A 107 3.63 -18.79 -12.82
C GLN A 107 4.29 -17.81 -13.81
N TRP A 108 4.40 -16.53 -13.45
CA TRP A 108 4.79 -15.46 -14.38
C TRP A 108 6.11 -14.76 -14.03
N GLY A 109 6.75 -15.11 -12.92
CA GLY A 109 7.99 -14.51 -12.46
C GLY A 109 7.88 -12.99 -12.33
N GLN A 110 8.84 -12.26 -12.91
CA GLN A 110 8.90 -10.80 -12.85
C GLN A 110 7.72 -10.10 -13.53
N ARG A 111 6.96 -10.80 -14.38
CA ARG A 111 5.75 -10.26 -15.02
C ARG A 111 4.51 -10.31 -14.13
N CYS A 112 4.59 -10.97 -12.96
CA CYS A 112 3.42 -11.12 -12.10
C CYS A 112 2.77 -9.80 -11.66
N PRO A 113 3.48 -8.67 -11.40
CA PRO A 113 2.84 -7.43 -10.97
C PRO A 113 1.83 -6.88 -11.98
N SER A 114 2.06 -7.10 -13.28
CA SER A 114 1.14 -6.69 -14.36
C SER A 114 -0.16 -7.51 -14.40
N MET A 115 -0.23 -8.61 -13.66
CA MET A 115 -1.44 -9.46 -13.55
C MET A 115 -2.27 -9.12 -12.30
N LEU A 116 -1.75 -8.29 -11.40
CA LEU A 116 -2.40 -7.95 -10.14
C LEU A 116 -3.18 -6.65 -10.30
N LEU A 117 -4.38 -6.58 -9.75
CA LEU A 117 -5.14 -5.35 -9.54
C LEU A 117 -5.38 -5.18 -8.04
N GLY A 118 -5.14 -3.98 -7.53
CA GLY A 118 -5.29 -3.65 -6.13
C GLY A 118 -4.04 -2.97 -5.56
N ASP A 119 -4.00 -2.85 -4.24
CA ASP A 119 -2.96 -2.12 -3.54
C ASP A 119 -1.93 -3.09 -2.99
N PHE A 120 -0.66 -2.94 -3.36
CA PHE A 120 0.38 -3.86 -2.92
C PHE A 120 1.78 -3.25 -2.83
N ALA A 121 2.51 -3.72 -1.82
CA ALA A 121 3.95 -3.68 -1.75
C ALA A 121 4.42 -5.04 -1.23
N PHE A 122 5.35 -5.71 -1.92
CA PHE A 122 5.81 -7.03 -1.51
C PHE A 122 7.30 -7.25 -1.81
N ALA A 123 7.86 -8.26 -1.15
CA ALA A 123 9.19 -8.80 -1.43
C ALA A 123 9.15 -10.33 -1.38
N ILE A 124 9.73 -10.97 -2.38
CA ILE A 124 9.86 -12.42 -2.52
C ILE A 124 11.34 -12.77 -2.59
N TRP A 125 11.80 -13.57 -1.64
CA TRP A 125 13.11 -14.23 -1.73
C TRP A 125 12.98 -15.52 -2.53
N ASP A 126 13.77 -15.68 -3.58
CA ASP A 126 13.92 -16.93 -4.34
C ASP A 126 15.30 -17.54 -4.06
N SER A 127 15.34 -18.60 -3.26
CA SER A 127 16.58 -19.27 -2.85
C SER A 127 17.27 -19.99 -4.02
N ARG A 128 16.53 -20.41 -5.05
CA ARG A 128 17.12 -21.10 -6.21
C ARG A 128 17.90 -20.14 -7.08
N GLN A 129 17.41 -18.90 -7.18
CA GLN A 129 18.03 -17.83 -7.94
C GLN A 129 18.89 -16.90 -7.09
N GLN A 130 18.90 -17.07 -5.76
CA GLN A 130 19.58 -16.21 -4.79
C GLN A 130 19.28 -14.73 -5.03
N ARG A 131 17.99 -14.41 -5.20
CA ARG A 131 17.55 -13.04 -5.49
C ARG A 131 16.31 -12.65 -4.71
N LEU A 132 16.24 -11.38 -4.36
CA LEU A 132 15.06 -10.72 -3.84
C LEU A 132 14.33 -10.00 -4.99
N PHE A 133 13.05 -10.28 -5.16
CA PHE A 133 12.17 -9.60 -6.10
C PHE A 133 11.13 -8.79 -5.32
N CYS A 134 11.09 -7.49 -5.53
CA CYS A 134 10.17 -6.57 -4.88
C CYS A 134 9.30 -5.87 -5.93
N ALA A 135 8.06 -5.53 -5.59
CA ALA A 135 7.24 -4.67 -6.44
C ALA A 135 6.30 -3.80 -5.63
N ARG A 136 5.91 -2.68 -6.24
CA ARG A 136 4.98 -1.69 -5.68
C ARG A 136 3.90 -1.36 -6.71
N ASP A 137 2.67 -1.25 -6.22
CA ASP A 137 1.47 -1.05 -7.03
C ASP A 137 1.50 0.19 -7.94
N TYR A 138 0.55 0.21 -8.89
CA TYR A 138 0.45 1.19 -9.98
C TYR A 138 0.50 2.65 -9.54
N PHE A 139 -0.11 2.98 -8.41
CA PHE A 139 -0.19 4.34 -7.89
C PHE A 139 0.69 4.55 -6.65
N GLY A 140 1.36 3.51 -6.18
CA GLY A 140 2.18 3.53 -4.97
C GLY A 140 1.34 3.75 -3.71
N VAL A 141 0.11 3.22 -3.67
CA VAL A 141 -0.78 3.30 -2.50
C VAL A 141 -0.07 2.71 -1.28
N LYS A 142 0.57 1.55 -1.45
CA LYS A 142 1.39 0.94 -0.40
C LYS A 142 2.81 1.51 -0.44
N PRO A 143 3.35 2.01 0.67
CA PRO A 143 4.70 2.58 0.68
C PRO A 143 5.76 1.48 0.64
N PHE A 144 6.86 1.75 -0.10
CA PHE A 144 8.04 0.89 -0.14
C PHE A 144 9.30 1.76 -0.20
N PHE A 145 10.09 1.72 0.86
CA PHE A 145 11.37 2.42 0.98
C PHE A 145 12.50 1.40 1.09
N TYR A 146 13.66 1.74 0.57
CA TYR A 146 14.83 0.88 0.65
C TYR A 146 16.14 1.66 0.77
N TYR A 147 17.11 1.01 1.39
CA TYR A 147 18.51 1.39 1.41
C TYR A 147 19.31 0.31 0.67
N ARG A 148 20.33 0.73 -0.07
CA ARG A 148 21.26 -0.18 -0.74
C ARG A 148 22.70 0.27 -0.59
N SER A 149 23.59 -0.71 -0.42
CA SER A 149 25.04 -0.55 -0.43
C SER A 149 25.72 -1.82 -0.94
N GLU A 150 27.05 -1.78 -1.01
CA GLU A 150 27.92 -2.94 -1.26
C GLU A 150 27.84 -4.01 -0.15
N ARG A 151 27.19 -3.72 0.98
CA ARG A 151 27.12 -4.64 2.13
C ARG A 151 25.72 -5.17 2.40
N ALA A 152 24.69 -4.40 2.06
CA ALA A 152 23.32 -4.72 2.43
C ALA A 152 22.31 -4.08 1.49
N PHE A 153 21.18 -4.76 1.35
CA PHE A 153 19.93 -4.21 0.89
C PHE A 153 18.90 -4.32 2.01
N VAL A 154 18.23 -3.23 2.35
CA VAL A 154 17.26 -3.16 3.45
C VAL A 154 16.02 -2.47 2.93
N PHE A 155 14.83 -3.02 3.18
CA PHE A 155 13.58 -2.40 2.78
C PHE A 155 12.56 -2.35 3.92
N ALA A 156 11.63 -1.39 3.85
CA ALA A 156 10.51 -1.28 4.78
C ALA A 156 9.36 -0.43 4.23
N SER A 157 8.17 -0.58 4.82
CA SER A 157 7.03 0.30 4.54
C SER A 157 7.24 1.75 5.04
N GLU A 158 8.09 1.97 6.04
CA GLU A 158 8.38 3.32 6.57
C GLU A 158 9.86 3.46 6.91
N ILE A 159 10.42 4.66 6.68
CA ILE A 159 11.84 4.95 6.85
C ILE A 159 12.34 4.66 8.28
N LYS A 160 11.53 4.92 9.31
CA LYS A 160 11.92 4.67 10.72
C LYS A 160 12.27 3.21 11.02
N ALA A 161 11.78 2.25 10.23
CA ALA A 161 12.18 0.85 10.36
C ALA A 161 13.55 0.58 9.73
N LEU A 162 13.87 1.22 8.59
CA LEU A 162 15.23 1.16 8.00
C LEU A 162 16.29 1.69 8.98
N LEU A 163 15.97 2.77 9.69
CA LEU A 163 16.86 3.41 10.65
C LEU A 163 17.14 2.59 11.93
N ARG A 164 16.56 1.39 12.04
CA ARG A 164 16.87 0.38 13.07
C ARG A 164 18.05 -0.50 12.70
N VAL A 165 18.49 -0.48 11.44
CA VAL A 165 19.60 -1.27 10.93
C VAL A 165 20.87 -0.42 10.93
N GLU A 166 21.95 -0.95 11.49
CA GLU A 166 23.22 -0.22 11.70
C GLU A 166 23.83 0.28 10.38
N GLU A 167 23.68 -0.50 9.30
CA GLU A 167 24.21 -0.16 7.98
C GLU A 167 23.54 1.04 7.35
N VAL A 168 22.37 1.47 7.83
CA VAL A 168 21.57 2.55 7.22
C VAL A 168 22.00 3.90 7.79
N PRO A 169 22.70 4.74 7.00
CA PRO A 169 23.21 6.00 7.50
C PRO A 169 22.10 7.05 7.66
N ARG A 170 22.21 7.89 8.69
CA ARG A 170 21.29 9.00 8.97
C ARG A 170 21.82 10.31 8.38
N ARG A 171 21.89 10.38 7.05
CA ARG A 171 22.45 11.55 6.35
C ARG A 171 21.34 12.32 5.64
N LEU A 172 21.27 13.62 5.88
CA LEU A 172 20.30 14.49 5.24
C LEU A 172 20.58 14.56 3.73
N ASN A 173 19.51 14.56 2.94
CA ASN A 173 19.55 14.86 1.52
C ASN A 173 19.29 16.35 1.31
N GLU A 174 20.34 17.16 1.28
CA GLU A 174 20.23 18.62 1.09
C GLU A 174 19.57 19.00 -0.24
N THR A 175 19.78 18.22 -1.30
CA THR A 175 19.08 18.40 -2.57
C THR A 175 17.58 18.24 -2.38
N ARG A 176 17.14 17.17 -1.70
CA ARG A 176 15.69 16.96 -1.45
C ARG A 176 15.08 18.06 -0.57
N VAL A 177 15.86 18.61 0.35
CA VAL A 177 15.43 19.76 1.16
C VAL A 177 15.27 21.00 0.26
N GLY A 178 16.24 21.29 -0.60
CA GLY A 178 16.15 22.37 -1.58
C GLY A 178 14.93 22.22 -2.49
N ASP A 179 14.74 21.05 -3.10
CA ASP A 179 13.61 20.69 -3.93
C ASP A 179 12.27 20.96 -3.24
N TYR A 180 12.15 20.55 -1.97
CA TYR A 180 10.96 20.78 -1.17
C TYR A 180 10.69 22.28 -0.94
N LEU A 181 11.73 23.05 -0.62
CA LEU A 181 11.60 24.49 -0.33
C LEU A 181 11.20 25.31 -1.56
N ILE A 182 11.56 24.87 -2.77
CA ILE A 182 11.19 25.54 -4.03
C ILE A 182 9.95 24.92 -4.70
N GLY A 183 9.35 23.88 -4.11
CA GLY A 183 8.18 23.19 -4.65
C GLY A 183 8.45 22.24 -5.83
N ALA A 184 9.72 21.88 -6.10
CA ALA A 184 10.10 20.96 -7.17
C ALA A 184 9.99 19.49 -6.71
N LEU A 185 8.80 18.90 -6.84
CA LEU A 185 8.50 17.55 -6.31
C LEU A 185 8.55 16.42 -7.37
N ASP A 186 9.24 16.63 -8.49
CA ASP A 186 9.26 15.72 -9.64
C ASP A 186 9.92 14.37 -9.33
N ASP A 187 11.03 14.37 -8.56
CA ASP A 187 11.67 13.12 -8.15
C ASP A 187 10.82 12.41 -7.09
N LYS A 188 10.23 11.28 -7.50
CA LYS A 188 9.38 10.42 -6.66
C LYS A 188 10.16 9.31 -5.95
N ALA A 189 11.45 9.15 -6.23
CA ALA A 189 12.34 8.17 -5.63
C ALA A 189 13.16 8.75 -4.46
N MET A 190 13.63 10.01 -4.57
CA MET A 190 14.41 10.65 -3.51
C MET A 190 13.62 10.83 -2.22
N THR A 191 14.30 10.69 -1.09
CA THR A 191 13.78 11.02 0.24
C THR A 191 14.66 12.06 0.93
N PHE A 192 14.19 12.56 2.08
CA PHE A 192 14.99 13.46 2.92
C PHE A 192 16.24 12.79 3.53
N TYR A 193 16.39 11.47 3.36
CA TYR A 193 17.60 10.74 3.70
C TYR A 193 18.36 10.40 2.43
N ARG A 194 19.63 10.81 2.35
CA ARG A 194 20.44 10.75 1.13
C ARG A 194 20.56 9.35 0.53
N ASP A 195 20.58 8.33 1.39
CA ASP A 195 20.84 6.95 1.00
C ASP A 195 19.57 6.08 1.01
N ILE A 196 18.42 6.65 1.35
CA ILE A 196 17.15 5.95 1.40
C ILE A 196 16.31 6.41 0.23
N PHE A 197 15.87 5.44 -0.56
CA PHE A 197 15.09 5.63 -1.76
C PHE A 197 13.68 5.10 -1.55
N ARG A 198 12.74 5.64 -2.31
CA ARG A 198 11.38 5.13 -2.46
C ARG A 198 11.32 4.36 -3.77
N LEU A 199 10.80 3.13 -3.76
CA LEU A 199 10.52 2.42 -5.00
C LEU A 199 9.39 3.16 -5.72
N PRO A 200 9.57 3.64 -6.97
CA PRO A 200 8.51 4.37 -7.66
C PRO A 200 7.25 3.53 -7.86
N ALA A 201 6.11 4.17 -8.05
CA ALA A 201 4.84 3.49 -8.33
C ALA A 201 4.91 2.75 -9.67
N GLY A 202 4.27 1.58 -9.79
CA GLY A 202 4.29 0.78 -11.02
C GLY A 202 5.68 0.22 -11.37
N HIS A 203 6.55 0.04 -10.38
CA HIS A 203 7.89 -0.51 -10.58
C HIS A 203 8.12 -1.78 -9.77
N TRP A 204 8.98 -2.64 -10.32
CA TRP A 204 9.61 -3.72 -9.58
C TRP A 204 11.11 -3.47 -9.41
N LEU A 205 11.69 -4.16 -8.44
CA LEU A 205 13.11 -4.09 -8.10
C LEU A 205 13.65 -5.51 -7.88
N VAL A 206 14.79 -5.83 -8.47
CA VAL A 206 15.51 -7.10 -8.27
C VAL A 206 16.84 -6.81 -7.58
N VAL A 207 17.17 -7.63 -6.57
CA VAL A 207 18.47 -7.61 -5.89
C VAL A 207 19.07 -9.00 -5.89
N ALA A 208 20.29 -9.13 -6.40
CA ALA A 208 21.15 -10.30 -6.24
C ALA A 208 22.58 -9.84 -5.92
N GLU A 209 23.50 -10.77 -5.65
CA GLU A 209 24.86 -10.49 -5.13
C GLU A 209 25.62 -9.40 -5.91
N ASN A 210 25.47 -9.36 -7.25
CA ASN A 210 26.10 -8.34 -8.10
C ASN A 210 25.10 -7.71 -9.08
N HIS A 211 23.79 -7.83 -8.82
CA HIS A 211 22.76 -7.31 -9.69
C HIS A 211 21.79 -6.45 -8.88
N HIS A 212 21.46 -5.28 -9.42
CA HIS A 212 20.41 -4.43 -8.90
C HIS A 212 19.72 -3.75 -10.07
N GLU A 213 18.43 -3.97 -10.20
CA GLU A 213 17.66 -3.48 -11.33
C GLU A 213 16.31 -2.98 -10.86
N VAL A 214 15.88 -1.85 -11.41
CA VAL A 214 14.57 -1.26 -11.19
C VAL A 214 13.96 -1.03 -12.56
N GLN A 215 12.77 -1.56 -12.81
CA GLN A 215 12.04 -1.33 -14.05
C GLN A 215 10.59 -0.98 -13.77
N SER A 216 10.06 -0.08 -14.60
CA SER A 216 8.62 0.15 -14.68
C SER A 216 7.97 -1.05 -15.37
N TYR A 217 6.92 -1.60 -14.76
CA TYR A 217 6.05 -2.59 -15.39
C TYR A 217 4.71 -1.98 -15.82
N TRP A 218 4.46 -0.73 -15.44
CA TRP A 218 3.26 0.01 -15.77
C TRP A 218 3.51 1.52 -15.74
N SER A 219 2.92 2.18 -16.73
CA SER A 219 2.73 3.62 -16.80
C SER A 219 1.40 3.90 -17.50
N PRO A 220 0.74 5.04 -17.20
CA PRO A 220 -0.35 5.51 -18.04
C PRO A 220 0.13 5.60 -19.49
N ASP A 221 -0.67 5.10 -20.43
CA ASP A 221 -0.43 5.25 -21.85
C ASP A 221 -1.17 6.49 -22.35
N PRO A 222 -0.47 7.62 -22.60
CA PRO A 222 -1.12 8.86 -23.03
C PRO A 222 -1.64 8.79 -24.47
N GLU A 223 -1.24 7.78 -25.25
CA GLU A 223 -1.69 7.60 -26.64
C GLU A 223 -2.97 6.76 -26.71
N ARG A 224 -3.34 6.07 -25.63
CA ARG A 224 -4.55 5.25 -25.58
C ARG A 224 -5.79 6.13 -25.44
N GLU A 225 -6.54 6.22 -26.53
CA GLU A 225 -7.82 6.94 -26.60
C GLU A 225 -9.01 5.98 -26.64
N LEU A 226 -10.02 6.22 -25.80
CA LEU A 226 -11.33 5.57 -25.88
C LEU A 226 -12.25 6.43 -26.75
N ARG A 227 -12.83 5.86 -27.81
CA ARG A 227 -13.76 6.54 -28.72
C ARG A 227 -15.15 5.93 -28.66
N LEU A 228 -16.09 6.64 -28.04
CA LEU A 228 -17.50 6.25 -27.95
C LEU A 228 -18.36 7.17 -28.81
N GLY A 229 -19.60 6.75 -29.08
CA GLY A 229 -20.50 7.40 -30.02
C GLY A 229 -21.14 8.70 -29.52
N SER A 230 -21.12 8.96 -28.21
CA SER A 230 -21.66 10.18 -27.59
C SER A 230 -21.14 10.43 -26.17
N ASP A 231 -21.33 11.64 -25.65
CA ASP A 231 -21.03 12.01 -24.26
C ASP A 231 -21.78 11.13 -23.24
N GLU A 232 -23.00 10.70 -23.56
CA GLU A 232 -23.79 9.82 -22.70
C GLU A 232 -23.17 8.43 -22.59
N GLU A 233 -22.63 7.90 -23.69
CA GLU A 233 -21.91 6.62 -23.68
C GLU A 233 -20.64 6.70 -22.83
N TYR A 234 -19.93 7.84 -22.84
CA TYR A 234 -18.80 8.06 -21.92
C TYR A 234 -19.24 8.11 -20.46
N ALA A 235 -20.37 8.77 -20.16
CA ALA A 235 -20.89 8.84 -18.81
C ALA A 235 -21.29 7.44 -18.28
N GLU A 236 -21.91 6.61 -19.12
CA GLU A 236 -22.26 5.23 -18.76
C GLU A 236 -21.01 4.37 -18.56
N ALA A 237 -20.07 4.38 -19.51
CA ALA A 237 -18.83 3.63 -19.39
C ALA A 237 -18.02 4.03 -18.15
N PHE A 238 -17.98 5.33 -17.81
CA PHE A 238 -17.38 5.79 -16.56
C PHE A 238 -18.14 5.27 -15.34
N ARG A 239 -19.48 5.32 -15.35
CA ARG A 239 -20.31 4.87 -14.23
C ARG A 239 -20.12 3.39 -13.94
N GLU A 240 -20.01 2.56 -14.98
CA GLU A 240 -19.70 1.12 -14.87
C GLU A 240 -18.36 0.90 -14.15
N VAL A 241 -17.27 1.50 -14.67
CA VAL A 241 -15.92 1.35 -14.10
C VAL A 241 -15.83 1.96 -12.70
N PHE A 242 -16.50 3.08 -12.47
CA PHE A 242 -16.54 3.75 -11.17
C PHE A 242 -17.28 2.91 -10.13
N GLN A 243 -18.43 2.33 -10.49
CA GLN A 243 -19.16 1.41 -9.62
C GLN A 243 -18.31 0.18 -9.27
N GLU A 244 -17.62 -0.41 -10.25
CA GLU A 244 -16.70 -1.54 -10.02
C GLU A 244 -15.55 -1.16 -9.08
N ALA A 245 -14.90 -0.01 -9.33
CA ALA A 245 -13.79 0.48 -8.52
C ALA A 245 -14.18 0.74 -7.06
N VAL A 246 -15.39 1.24 -6.82
CA VAL A 246 -15.93 1.42 -5.46
C VAL A 246 -16.29 0.06 -4.85
N SER A 247 -17.02 -0.79 -5.59
CA SER A 247 -17.45 -2.11 -5.11
C SER A 247 -16.28 -2.99 -4.67
N CYS A 248 -15.22 -3.09 -5.46
CA CYS A 248 -14.06 -3.93 -5.11
C CYS A 248 -13.34 -3.44 -3.84
N ARG A 249 -13.38 -2.13 -3.56
CA ARG A 249 -12.83 -1.48 -2.35
C ARG A 249 -13.73 -1.62 -1.11
N MET A 250 -14.97 -2.08 -1.27
CA MET A 250 -15.92 -2.31 -0.16
C MET A 250 -15.87 -3.73 0.44
N ARG A 251 -14.99 -4.60 -0.08
CA ARG A 251 -14.68 -5.91 0.51
C ARG A 251 -13.96 -5.72 1.85
N ASP A 252 -14.67 -5.92 2.96
CA ASP A 252 -14.13 -5.80 4.33
C ASP A 252 -14.88 -6.73 5.31
N VAL A 253 -14.27 -7.04 6.45
CA VAL A 253 -14.91 -7.79 7.57
C VAL A 253 -15.66 -6.89 8.55
N SER A 254 -15.45 -5.58 8.47
CA SER A 254 -16.05 -4.56 9.31
C SER A 254 -16.97 -3.63 8.50
N PRO A 255 -17.82 -2.81 9.14
CA PRO A 255 -18.58 -1.78 8.45
C PRO A 255 -17.66 -0.86 7.65
N VAL A 256 -18.05 -0.58 6.40
CA VAL A 256 -17.30 0.33 5.52
C VAL A 256 -17.55 1.77 5.98
N GLY A 257 -16.47 2.57 6.00
CA GLY A 257 -16.52 4.00 6.24
C GLY A 257 -15.91 4.79 5.09
N SER A 258 -16.32 6.04 4.95
CA SER A 258 -15.79 6.99 3.96
C SER A 258 -15.44 8.32 4.62
N THR A 259 -14.34 8.94 4.21
CA THR A 259 -14.07 10.35 4.54
C THR A 259 -14.87 11.25 3.60
N LEU A 260 -15.61 12.22 4.15
CA LEU A 260 -16.48 13.10 3.39
C LEU A 260 -16.08 14.56 3.62
N SER A 261 -15.57 15.20 2.56
CA SER A 261 -15.32 16.65 2.51
C SER A 261 -16.50 17.43 1.94
N GLY A 262 -17.42 16.76 1.22
CA GLY A 262 -18.47 17.44 0.44
C GLY A 262 -17.98 17.96 -0.92
N GLY A 263 -16.68 17.91 -1.20
CA GLY A 263 -16.16 18.06 -2.57
C GLY A 263 -16.67 16.96 -3.51
N LEU A 264 -16.59 17.18 -4.82
CA LEU A 264 -17.16 16.29 -5.83
C LEU A 264 -16.66 14.84 -5.69
N ASP A 265 -15.35 14.65 -5.50
CA ASP A 265 -14.74 13.32 -5.46
C ASP A 265 -15.22 12.48 -4.27
N SER A 266 -15.08 13.01 -3.06
CA SER A 266 -15.46 12.30 -1.83
C SER A 266 -16.97 12.08 -1.76
N SER A 267 -17.76 13.02 -2.29
CA SER A 267 -19.20 12.90 -2.40
C SER A 267 -19.61 11.81 -3.39
N SER A 268 -19.00 11.76 -4.59
CA SER A 268 -19.28 10.73 -5.58
C SER A 268 -18.95 9.34 -5.06
N ILE A 269 -17.78 9.15 -4.42
CA ILE A 269 -17.40 7.86 -3.81
C ILE A 269 -18.38 7.48 -2.70
N SER A 270 -18.72 8.41 -1.82
CA SER A 270 -19.63 8.15 -0.69
C SER A 270 -21.04 7.82 -1.15
N CYS A 271 -21.56 8.54 -2.16
CA CYS A 271 -22.87 8.26 -2.75
C CYS A 271 -22.92 6.89 -3.44
N MET A 272 -21.88 6.53 -4.21
CA MET A 272 -21.81 5.21 -4.85
C MET A 272 -21.68 4.09 -3.81
N ALA A 273 -20.81 4.25 -2.81
CA ALA A 273 -20.65 3.26 -1.74
C ALA A 273 -21.95 3.08 -0.94
N ARG A 274 -22.65 4.18 -0.63
CA ARG A 274 -23.98 4.13 -0.01
C ARG A 274 -24.98 3.38 -0.88
N HIS A 275 -25.03 3.68 -2.19
CA HIS A 275 -25.94 3.02 -3.11
C HIS A 275 -25.71 1.49 -3.13
N LEU A 276 -24.45 1.06 -3.19
CA LEU A 276 -24.07 -0.36 -3.14
C LEU A 276 -24.42 -1.02 -1.80
N LEU A 277 -24.20 -0.36 -0.67
CA LEU A 277 -24.61 -0.90 0.64
C LEU A 277 -26.11 -1.08 0.75
N GLN A 278 -26.89 -0.13 0.23
CA GLN A 278 -28.35 -0.20 0.24
C GLN A 278 -28.88 -1.31 -0.68
N SER A 279 -28.34 -1.46 -1.89
CA SER A 279 -28.75 -2.51 -2.82
C SER A 279 -28.41 -3.92 -2.32
N GLU A 280 -27.33 -4.06 -1.55
CA GLU A 280 -26.91 -5.31 -0.90
C GLU A 280 -27.57 -5.54 0.48
N GLY A 281 -28.38 -4.59 0.98
CA GLY A 281 -29.00 -4.68 2.30
C GLY A 281 -28.01 -4.65 3.48
N ARG A 282 -26.84 -4.05 3.29
CA ARG A 282 -25.73 -3.99 4.27
C ARG A 282 -25.76 -2.78 5.21
N GLY A 283 -26.82 -1.97 5.14
CA GLY A 283 -27.08 -0.85 6.06
C GLY A 283 -26.54 0.50 5.56
N GLU A 284 -26.26 1.39 6.51
CA GLU A 284 -25.84 2.77 6.25
C GLU A 284 -24.33 2.88 6.02
N LEU A 285 -23.91 3.84 5.20
CA LEU A 285 -22.50 4.20 5.08
C LEU A 285 -22.09 5.13 6.22
N HIS A 286 -21.08 4.73 7.00
CA HIS A 286 -20.48 5.63 7.97
C HIS A 286 -19.62 6.68 7.26
N THR A 287 -19.87 7.96 7.54
CA THR A 287 -19.06 9.06 6.99
C THR A 287 -18.32 9.81 8.08
N PHE A 288 -17.10 10.26 7.79
CA PHE A 288 -16.26 11.00 8.72
C PHE A 288 -15.86 12.32 8.08
N SER A 289 -16.26 13.44 8.69
CA SER A 289 -15.97 14.79 8.20
C SER A 289 -15.18 15.56 9.25
N VAL A 290 -14.11 16.23 8.84
CA VAL A 290 -13.37 17.15 9.71
C VAL A 290 -13.94 18.53 9.49
N LEU A 291 -14.49 19.14 10.54
CA LEU A 291 -15.13 20.46 10.49
C LEU A 291 -14.39 21.45 11.38
N PHE A 292 -14.39 22.72 11.00
CA PHE A 292 -13.67 23.79 11.69
C PHE A 292 -14.66 24.87 12.12
N ASP A 293 -14.64 25.25 13.39
CA ASP A 293 -15.42 26.39 13.89
C ASP A 293 -14.57 27.67 13.89
N GLU A 294 -13.25 27.56 14.07
CA GLU A 294 -12.34 28.71 14.23
C GLU A 294 -11.64 29.12 12.92
N VAL A 295 -11.71 28.28 11.88
CA VAL A 295 -11.12 28.54 10.55
C VAL A 295 -12.19 28.38 9.46
N PRO A 296 -13.12 29.35 9.31
CA PRO A 296 -14.26 29.22 8.40
C PRO A 296 -13.89 28.97 6.93
N GLU A 297 -12.71 29.45 6.50
CA GLU A 297 -12.22 29.24 5.12
C GLU A 297 -11.87 27.78 4.82
N SER A 298 -11.69 26.96 5.86
CA SER A 298 -11.42 25.52 5.78
C SER A 298 -12.63 24.67 6.20
N ASP A 299 -13.78 25.28 6.55
CA ASP A 299 -14.97 24.55 6.98
C ASP A 299 -15.86 24.16 5.79
N GLU A 300 -15.85 22.87 5.45
CA GLU A 300 -16.59 22.34 4.29
C GLU A 300 -18.03 21.91 4.64
N ARG A 301 -18.52 22.27 5.83
CA ARG A 301 -19.80 21.84 6.42
C ARG A 301 -21.00 22.03 5.51
N GLN A 302 -21.06 23.13 4.77
CA GLN A 302 -22.15 23.38 3.83
C GLN A 302 -22.23 22.29 2.76
N TYR A 303 -21.09 21.88 2.21
CA TYR A 303 -21.01 20.86 1.16
C TYR A 303 -21.27 19.48 1.73
N VAL A 304 -20.69 19.16 2.89
CA VAL A 304 -20.95 17.92 3.64
C VAL A 304 -22.45 17.76 3.90
N ASN A 305 -23.10 18.79 4.45
CA ASN A 305 -24.53 18.76 4.74
C ASN A 305 -25.39 18.55 3.50
N SER A 306 -24.96 19.05 2.33
CA SER A 306 -25.68 18.85 1.07
C SER A 306 -25.73 17.36 0.66
N VAL A 307 -24.67 16.60 0.94
CA VAL A 307 -24.64 15.15 0.71
C VAL A 307 -25.47 14.42 1.76
N LEU A 308 -25.35 14.83 3.03
CA LEU A 308 -26.01 14.19 4.17
C LEU A 308 -27.53 14.43 4.25
N GLN A 309 -28.10 15.31 3.42
CA GLN A 309 -29.55 15.44 3.27
C GLN A 309 -30.22 14.17 2.70
N GLN A 310 -29.43 13.27 2.10
CA GLN A 310 -29.89 11.99 1.60
C GLN A 310 -29.89 10.92 2.69
N ASP A 311 -30.87 10.02 2.68
CA ASP A 311 -30.92 8.88 3.60
C ASP A 311 -29.85 7.82 3.31
N GLY A 312 -29.44 7.09 4.36
CA GLY A 312 -28.48 5.99 4.27
C GLY A 312 -27.04 6.36 4.65
N PHE A 313 -26.84 7.53 5.24
CA PHE A 313 -25.56 7.93 5.84
C PHE A 313 -25.64 7.97 7.36
N LYS A 314 -24.60 7.48 8.02
CA LYS A 314 -24.36 7.66 9.45
C LYS A 314 -23.16 8.58 9.65
N ALA A 315 -23.44 9.86 9.82
CA ALA A 315 -22.42 10.90 9.88
C ALA A 315 -21.71 10.99 11.24
N HIS A 316 -20.39 11.12 11.18
CA HIS A 316 -19.52 11.39 12.31
C HIS A 316 -18.72 12.65 12.04
N VAL A 317 -18.73 13.58 13.00
CA VAL A 317 -18.00 14.84 12.92
C VAL A 317 -16.78 14.77 13.81
N VAL A 318 -15.64 15.16 13.25
CA VAL A 318 -14.37 15.32 13.94
C VAL A 318 -14.08 16.82 14.00
N ARG A 319 -13.89 17.37 15.21
CA ARG A 319 -13.61 18.79 15.40
C ARG A 319 -12.14 19.11 15.07
N GLY A 320 -11.91 19.66 13.89
CA GLY A 320 -10.59 19.99 13.36
C GLY A 320 -9.83 20.99 14.22
N ASP A 321 -10.51 21.93 14.88
CA ASP A 321 -9.87 22.93 15.75
C ASP A 321 -9.12 22.29 16.92
N THR A 322 -9.47 21.06 17.30
CA THR A 322 -8.85 20.33 18.42
C THR A 322 -7.74 19.38 17.99
N ILE A 323 -7.52 19.24 16.67
CA ILE A 323 -6.61 18.26 16.09
C ILE A 323 -5.70 19.03 15.12
N GLY A 324 -4.58 19.54 15.63
CA GLY A 324 -3.55 20.18 14.82
C GLY A 324 -2.41 19.22 14.46
N PRO A 325 -1.62 19.49 13.41
CA PRO A 325 -0.31 18.85 13.19
C PRO A 325 0.78 19.41 14.13
N LEU A 326 0.46 20.50 14.84
CA LEU A 326 1.31 21.24 15.74
C LEU A 326 0.85 21.24 17.21
N PRO A 327 0.19 20.17 17.72
CA PRO A 327 -0.31 20.18 19.10
C PRO A 327 0.85 20.14 20.10
N GLU A 328 2.05 19.78 19.63
CA GLU A 328 3.31 19.79 20.36
C GLU A 328 4.28 20.85 19.83
N LEU A 329 3.84 21.87 19.07
CA LEU A 329 4.77 22.89 18.56
C LEU A 329 5.56 23.57 19.68
N ASP A 330 4.93 23.77 20.83
CA ASP A 330 5.56 24.30 22.05
C ASP A 330 6.67 23.39 22.61
N ARG A 331 6.75 22.10 22.22
CA ARG A 331 7.88 21.22 22.55
C ARG A 331 9.08 21.41 21.62
N PHE A 332 8.88 22.00 20.45
CA PHE A 332 9.90 22.16 19.40
C PHE A 332 10.40 23.60 19.25
N LEU A 333 9.67 24.60 19.78
CA LEU A 333 10.07 26.01 19.88
C LEU A 333 10.84 26.29 21.17
#